data_AF-Q1EMM0-F1
#
_entry.id   AF-Q1EMM0-F1
#
_cell.length_a   1.000
_cell.length_b   1.000
_cell.length_c   1.000
_cell.angle_alpha   90.00
_cell.angle_beta   90.00
_cell.angle_gamma   90.00
#
_symmetry.space_group_name_H-M   'P 1'
#
loop_
_entity.id
_entity.type
_entity.pdbx_description
1 polymer ?
#
loop_
_entity_poly.entity_id
_entity_poly.type
_entity_poly.pdbx_seq_one_letter_code
_entity_poly.pdbx_strand_id
1 'polypeptide(L)'
;CLQPNTAIFPQPYKKHNPRDTYLGPDGELRKFLNGLVDAEDVPSYVKDHRIGQTEITPSHPDWEYYSEVVNDANNKECAESSLEDHYYSSD
;
A
#
# COMPACT_ATOMS: atom_id res chain seq x y z
N CYS A 1 -0.19 1.11 14.23
CA CYS A 1 -1.16 1.43 13.16
C CYS A 1 -0.45 2.19 12.05
N LEU A 2 -0.65 1.77 10.80
CA LEU A 2 -0.13 2.47 9.63
C LEU A 2 -0.74 3.88 9.52
N GLN A 3 0.09 4.87 9.18
CA GLN A 3 -0.40 6.22 8.89
C GLN A 3 -1.14 6.25 7.53
N PRO A 4 -2.16 7.10 7.36
CA PRO A 4 -2.92 7.15 6.11
C PRO A 4 -2.04 7.61 4.93
N ASN A 5 -2.42 7.21 3.72
CA ASN A 5 -1.70 7.56 2.47
C ASN A 5 -0.22 7.12 2.46
N THR A 6 0.11 6.02 3.15
CA THR A 6 1.46 5.42 3.12
C THR A 6 1.62 4.36 2.04
N ALA A 7 0.55 4.04 1.30
CA ALA A 7 0.54 3.03 0.25
C ALA A 7 -0.18 3.53 -1.00
N ILE A 8 0.17 2.94 -2.14
CA ILE A 8 -0.51 3.08 -3.42
C ILE A 8 -0.97 1.70 -3.89
N PHE A 9 -1.98 1.67 -4.77
CA PHE A 9 -2.49 0.44 -5.39
C PHE A 9 -2.31 0.52 -6.91
N PRO A 10 -1.12 0.24 -7.46
CA PRO A 10 -0.84 0.44 -8.89
C PRO A 10 -1.73 -0.42 -9.80
N GLN A 11 -1.90 -0.01 -11.06
CA GLN A 11 -2.45 -0.91 -12.08
C GLN A 11 -1.49 -2.08 -12.33
N PRO A 12 -2.00 -3.29 -12.60
CA PRO A 12 -1.15 -4.45 -12.87
C PRO A 12 -0.42 -4.28 -14.21
N TYR A 13 0.90 -4.40 -14.18
CA TYR A 13 1.72 -4.40 -15.39
C TYR A 13 1.56 -5.69 -16.19
N LYS A 14 1.21 -5.57 -17.48
CA LYS A 14 0.97 -6.69 -18.39
C LYS A 14 2.18 -6.92 -19.28
N LYS A 15 3.14 -7.72 -18.82
CA LYS A 15 4.40 -8.02 -19.55
C LYS A 15 4.22 -8.52 -21.00
N HIS A 16 3.10 -9.18 -21.30
CA HIS A 16 2.80 -9.71 -22.64
C HIS A 16 2.07 -8.71 -23.54
N ASN A 17 1.68 -7.55 -23.01
CA ASN A 17 1.06 -6.48 -23.77
C ASN A 17 2.16 -5.47 -24.18
N PRO A 18 2.62 -5.47 -25.44
CA PRO A 18 3.68 -4.56 -25.87
C PRO A 18 3.26 -3.08 -25.88
N ARG A 19 1.97 -2.79 -25.71
CA ARG A 19 1.44 -1.43 -25.56
C ARG A 19 1.35 -0.99 -24.10
N ASP A 20 1.64 -1.88 -23.15
CA ASP A 20 1.70 -1.52 -21.74
C ASP A 20 2.96 -0.68 -21.50
N THR A 21 2.74 0.60 -21.25
CA THR A 21 3.80 1.59 -21.03
C THR A 21 3.91 1.97 -19.56
N TYR A 22 3.22 1.28 -18.65
CA TYR A 22 3.08 1.69 -17.24
C TYR A 22 4.42 1.87 -16.50
N LEU A 23 5.41 1.04 -16.84
CA LEU A 23 6.79 1.09 -16.31
C LEU A 23 7.79 1.82 -17.22
N GLY A 24 7.35 2.31 -18.38
CA GLY A 24 8.21 2.96 -19.37
C GLY A 24 8.70 4.35 -18.93
N PRO A 25 9.57 5.02 -19.72
CA PRO A 25 10.04 6.39 -19.44
C PRO A 25 8.92 7.40 -19.19
N ASP A 26 7.82 7.26 -19.92
CA ASP A 26 6.63 8.09 -19.76
C ASP A 26 5.50 7.43 -18.98
N GLY A 27 5.76 6.25 -18.39
CA GLY A 27 4.81 5.45 -17.66
C GLY A 27 4.31 6.12 -16.39
N GLU A 28 3.04 5.94 -16.08
CA GLU A 28 2.38 6.57 -14.93
C GLU A 28 3.06 6.21 -13.61
N LEU A 29 3.42 4.93 -13.39
CA LEU A 29 4.12 4.54 -12.16
C LEU A 29 5.51 5.17 -12.07
N ARG A 30 6.26 5.20 -13.18
CA ARG A 30 7.59 5.82 -13.19
C ARG A 30 7.52 7.32 -12.91
N LYS A 31 6.56 8.03 -13.51
CA LYS A 31 6.33 9.46 -13.28
C LYS A 31 5.98 9.76 -11.83
N PHE A 32 5.09 8.96 -11.23
CA PHE A 32 4.75 9.05 -9.82
C PHE A 32 5.99 8.86 -8.93
N LEU A 33 6.79 7.81 -9.17
CA LEU A 33 7.99 7.54 -8.38
C LEU A 33 9.04 8.65 -8.52
N ASN A 34 9.20 9.23 -9.70
CA ASN A 34 10.11 10.35 -9.89
C ASN A 34 9.69 11.58 -9.06
N GLY A 35 8.40 11.93 -9.04
CA GLY A 35 7.93 13.04 -8.22
C GLY A 35 7.96 12.73 -6.71
N LEU A 36 7.76 11.46 -6.34
CA LEU A 36 7.85 10.99 -4.95
C LEU A 36 9.26 11.16 -4.37
N VAL A 37 10.31 10.98 -5.19
CA VAL A 37 11.71 11.16 -4.76
C VAL A 37 11.99 12.58 -4.27
N ASP A 38 11.34 13.58 -4.87
CA ASP A 38 11.51 14.99 -4.53
C ASP A 38 10.53 15.48 -3.45
N ALA A 39 9.60 14.62 -3.00
CA ALA A 39 8.58 14.99 -2.03
C ALA A 39 9.14 15.11 -0.61
N GLU A 40 8.95 16.26 0.02
CA GLU A 40 9.30 16.47 1.44
C GLU A 40 8.36 15.69 2.38
N ASP A 41 7.07 15.61 2.03
CA ASP A 41 6.04 14.88 2.77
C ASP A 41 5.38 13.82 1.88
N VAL A 42 5.85 12.57 2.05
CA VAL A 42 5.39 11.42 1.28
C VAL A 42 3.87 11.18 1.41
N PRO A 43 3.28 11.10 2.63
CA PRO A 43 1.83 10.98 2.78
C PRO A 43 1.01 12.04 2.03
N SER A 44 1.43 13.31 2.06
CA SER A 44 0.74 14.38 1.31
C SER A 44 0.91 14.19 -0.20
N TYR A 45 2.11 13.84 -0.67
CA TYR A 45 2.35 13.56 -2.08
C TYR A 45 1.46 12.41 -2.58
N VAL A 46 1.40 11.29 -1.85
CA VAL A 46 0.57 10.12 -2.19
C VAL A 46 -0.91 10.49 -2.21
N LYS A 47 -1.36 11.32 -1.26
CA LYS A 47 -2.74 11.81 -1.19
C LYS A 47 -3.12 12.64 -2.42
N ASP A 48 -2.22 13.51 -2.87
CA ASP A 48 -2.47 14.47 -3.95
C ASP A 48 -2.21 13.88 -5.35
N HIS A 49 -1.38 12.84 -5.45
CA HIS A 49 -0.99 12.20 -6.72
C HIS A 49 -1.48 10.75 -6.81
N ARG A 50 -2.76 10.52 -6.50
CA ARG A 50 -3.33 9.16 -6.53
C ARG A 50 -3.27 8.57 -7.93
N ILE A 51 -2.57 7.44 -8.05
CA ILE A 51 -2.52 6.61 -9.27
C ILE A 51 -3.08 5.21 -8.99
N GLY A 52 -3.49 4.51 -10.04
CA GLY A 52 -3.82 3.10 -9.96
C GLY A 52 -5.29 2.81 -9.63
N GLN A 53 -5.51 1.85 -8.75
CA GLN A 53 -6.79 1.36 -8.27
C GLN A 53 -7.25 2.16 -7.05
N THR A 54 -8.57 2.21 -6.85
CA THR A 54 -9.14 2.79 -5.64
C THR A 54 -8.84 1.90 -4.44
N GLU A 55 -8.67 2.53 -3.28
CA GLU A 55 -8.59 1.84 -2.01
C GLU A 55 -9.81 0.94 -1.79
N ILE A 56 -9.57 -0.25 -1.26
CA ILE A 56 -10.62 -1.17 -0.86
C ILE A 56 -11.15 -0.68 0.49
N THR A 57 -12.33 -0.08 0.46
CA THR A 57 -13.00 0.45 1.64
C THR A 57 -14.14 -0.48 2.08
N PRO A 58 -14.70 -0.28 3.29
CA PRO A 58 -15.89 -1.00 3.76
C PRO A 58 -17.12 -0.89 2.86
N SER A 59 -17.15 0.06 1.92
CA SER A 59 -18.21 0.19 0.93
C SER A 59 -18.02 -0.68 -0.31
N HIS A 60 -16.93 -1.45 -0.40
CA HIS A 60 -16.69 -2.36 -1.52
C HIS A 60 -17.72 -3.51 -1.52
N PRO A 61 -18.26 -3.93 -2.67
CA PRO A 61 -19.25 -5.02 -2.74
C PRO A 61 -18.78 -6.31 -2.08
N ASP A 62 -17.51 -6.63 -2.24
CA ASP A 62 -16.87 -7.82 -1.67
C ASP A 62 -16.20 -7.56 -0.30
N TRP A 63 -16.63 -6.55 0.45
CA TRP A 63 -15.99 -6.19 1.73
C TRP A 63 -15.98 -7.34 2.74
N GLU A 64 -17.00 -8.19 2.75
CA GLU A 64 -17.04 -9.38 3.62
C GLU A 64 -15.77 -10.22 3.48
N TYR A 65 -15.38 -10.53 2.23
CA TYR A 65 -14.14 -11.24 1.93
C TYR A 65 -12.88 -10.47 2.38
N TYR A 66 -12.79 -9.19 2.07
CA TYR A 66 -11.61 -8.40 2.43
C TYR A 66 -11.47 -8.19 3.94
N SER A 67 -12.58 -8.13 4.67
CA SER A 67 -12.59 -7.96 6.12
C SER A 67 -11.97 -9.16 6.85
N GLU A 68 -12.13 -10.39 6.32
CA GLU A 68 -11.47 -11.58 6.85
C GLU A 68 -9.94 -11.46 6.73
N VAL A 69 -9.45 -11.05 5.57
CA VAL A 69 -8.01 -10.84 5.32
C VAL A 69 -7.43 -9.77 6.25
N VAL A 70 -8.15 -8.67 6.46
CA VAL A 70 -7.73 -7.60 7.37
C VAL A 70 -7.68 -8.08 8.83
N ASN A 71 -8.69 -8.83 9.26
CA ASN A 71 -8.73 -9.38 10.62
C ASN A 71 -7.58 -10.36 10.87
N ASP A 72 -7.28 -11.24 9.91
CA ASP A 72 -6.16 -12.16 9.98
C ASP A 72 -4.80 -11.44 10.04
N ALA A 73 -4.64 -10.34 9.29
CA ALA A 73 -3.43 -9.53 9.35
C ALA A 73 -3.24 -8.87 10.72
N ASN A 74 -4.30 -8.27 11.28
CA ASN A 74 -4.25 -7.65 12.60
C ASN A 74 -3.96 -8.66 13.72
N ASN A 75 -4.48 -9.88 13.60
CA ASN A 75 -4.19 -10.95 14.57
C ASN A 75 -2.71 -11.39 14.56
N LYS A 76 -2.00 -11.21 13.44
CA LYS A 76 -0.56 -11.50 13.35
C LYS A 76 0.31 -10.40 13.93
N GLU A 77 -0.01 -9.13 13.70
CA GLU A 77 0.70 -8.01 14.34
C GLU A 77 0.62 -8.09 15.88
N CYS A 78 -0.55 -8.46 16.44
CA CYS A 78 -0.70 -8.70 17.88
C CYS A 78 0.11 -9.90 18.40
N ALA A 79 0.35 -10.92 17.57
CA ALA A 79 1.14 -12.07 17.95
C ALA A 79 2.64 -11.75 18.00
N GLU A 80 3.13 -10.92 17.07
CA GLU A 80 4.53 -10.48 17.04
C GLU A 80 4.85 -9.46 18.15
N SER A 81 3.94 -8.51 18.44
CA SER A 81 4.15 -7.56 19.55
C SER A 81 4.24 -8.26 20.92
N SER A 82 3.46 -9.33 21.12
CA SER A 82 3.44 -10.09 22.37
C SER A 82 4.71 -10.93 22.60
N LEU A 83 5.52 -11.18 21.57
CA LEU A 83 6.79 -11.90 21.69
C LEU A 83 7.96 -10.95 22.06
N GLU A 84 7.94 -9.71 21.58
CA GLU A 84 8.94 -8.69 21.93
C GLU A 84 8.80 -8.22 23.38
N ASP A 85 7.57 -8.04 23.87
CA ASP A 85 7.30 -7.64 25.26
C ASP A 85 7.83 -8.66 26.27
N HIS A 86 7.83 -9.95 25.94
CA HIS A 86 8.37 -11.00 26.80
C HIS A 86 9.91 -11.08 26.76
N TYR A 87 10.54 -10.64 25.68
CA TYR A 87 12.00 -10.66 25.52
C TYR A 87 12.68 -9.48 26.22
N TYR A 88 12.04 -8.31 26.26
CA TYR A 88 12.61 -7.08 26.86
C TYR A 88 12.26 -6.89 28.35
N SER A 89 11.35 -7.69 28.91
CA SER A 89 10.96 -7.63 30.33
C SER A 89 11.79 -8.55 31.25
N SER A 90 12.92 -9.06 30.74
CA SER A 90 13.80 -10.01 31.45
C SER A 90 15.10 -9.39 32.01
N ASP A 91 15.23 -8.07 32.05
CA ASP A 91 16.33 -7.36 32.75
C ASP A 91 15.96 -6.93 34.18
#